data_AF-A0A9C6W2K6-F1
#
_entry.id   AF-A0A9C6W2K6-F1
#
_cell.length_a   1.000
_cell.length_b   1.000
_cell.length_c   1.000
_cell.angle_alpha   90.00
_cell.angle_beta   90.00
_cell.angle_gamma   90.00
#
_symmetry.space_group_name_H-M   'P 1'
#
loop_
_entity.id
_entity.type
_entity.pdbx_description
1 polymer ?
#
loop_
_entity_poly.entity_id
_entity_poly.type
_entity_poly.pdbx_seq_one_letter_code
_entity_poly.pdbx_strand_id
1 'polypeptide(L)'
;MTTLSVTLVKVASQANVSGQFIKDIVFLLAQLIHIFFFLLQGQFVLNANDEFAESIYNTFWYNTNTRTKLLLVLVLRSCSSAPNLSAGGLLVFNLKNFSEASISTLIHNY
;
A
#
# COMPACT_ATOMS: atom_id res chain seq x y z
N MET A 1 1.91 14.51 1.45
CA MET A 1 0.59 14.55 2.09
C MET A 1 0.01 15.97 2.13
N THR A 2 0.80 16.98 2.53
CA THR A 2 0.36 18.38 2.55
C THR A 2 -0.15 18.91 1.21
N THR A 3 0.49 18.54 0.09
CA THR A 3 0.07 18.95 -1.26
C THR A 3 -1.29 18.36 -1.67
N LEU A 4 -1.56 17.10 -1.33
CA LEU A 4 -2.86 16.47 -1.56
C LEU A 4 -3.95 17.17 -0.76
N SER A 5 -3.70 17.43 0.53
CA SER A 5 -4.65 18.14 1.40
C SER A 5 -4.98 19.54 0.89
N VAL A 6 -3.96 20.30 0.45
CA VAL A 6 -4.16 21.65 -0.10
C VAL A 6 -4.95 21.61 -1.41
N THR A 7 -4.64 20.69 -2.33
CA THR A 7 -5.38 20.57 -3.60
C THR A 7 -6.82 20.14 -3.37
N LEU A 8 -7.07 19.21 -2.45
CA LEU A 8 -8.42 18.76 -2.10
C LEU A 8 -9.29 19.91 -1.58
N VAL A 9 -8.74 20.73 -0.68
CA VAL A 9 -9.44 21.91 -0.14
C VAL A 9 -9.73 22.94 -1.24
N LYS A 10 -8.78 23.18 -2.15
CA LYS A 10 -8.99 24.09 -3.29
C LYS A 10 -10.18 23.64 -4.14
N VAL A 11 -10.19 22.38 -4.55
CA VAL A 11 -11.28 21.80 -5.36
C VAL A 11 -12.61 21.85 -4.59
N ALA A 12 -12.64 21.53 -3.30
CA ALA A 12 -13.85 21.55 -2.48
C ALA A 12 -14.41 22.97 -2.23
N SER A 13 -13.53 23.98 -2.19
CA SER A 13 -13.92 25.37 -1.94
C SER A 13 -14.42 26.13 -3.19
N GLN A 14 -14.19 25.57 -4.38
CA GLN A 14 -14.56 26.20 -5.65
C GLN A 14 -15.99 25.81 -6.05
N ALA A 15 -16.88 26.80 -6.10
CA ALA A 15 -18.30 26.58 -6.44
C ALA A 15 -18.60 26.63 -7.96
N ASN A 16 -17.71 27.27 -8.74
CA ASN A 16 -17.91 27.45 -10.19
C ASN A 16 -16.87 26.70 -11.01
N VAL A 17 -17.35 26.03 -12.06
CA VAL A 17 -16.49 25.41 -13.07
C VAL A 17 -15.75 26.50 -13.83
N SER A 18 -14.44 26.57 -13.61
CA SER A 18 -13.52 27.52 -14.23
C SER A 18 -12.30 26.79 -14.78
N GLY A 19 -11.50 27.44 -15.63
CA GLY A 19 -10.25 26.86 -16.12
C GLY A 19 -9.28 26.49 -14.99
N GLN A 20 -9.34 27.20 -13.86
CA GLN A 20 -8.53 26.87 -12.68
C GLN A 20 -9.04 25.61 -11.96
N PHE A 21 -10.36 25.47 -11.81
CA PHE A 21 -10.99 24.27 -11.24
C PHE A 21 -10.62 23.01 -12.04
N ILE A 22 -10.64 23.09 -13.37
CA ILE A 22 -10.25 21.97 -14.25
C ILE A 22 -8.77 21.59 -14.02
N LYS A 23 -7.87 22.58 -13.92
CA LYS A 23 -6.45 22.33 -13.63
C LYS A 23 -6.26 21.67 -12.27
N ASP A 24 -6.97 22.15 -11.25
CA ASP A 24 -6.89 21.63 -9.89
C ASP A 24 -7.40 20.17 -9.82
N ILE A 25 -8.47 19.82 -10.55
CA ILE A 25 -8.96 18.44 -10.70
C ILE A 25 -7.94 17.55 -11.40
N VAL A 26 -7.40 17.98 -12.56
CA VAL A 26 -6.41 17.19 -13.31
C VAL A 26 -5.18 16.93 -12.45
N PHE A 27 -4.74 17.93 -11.70
CA PHE A 27 -3.63 17.79 -10.76
C PHE A 27 -3.95 16.82 -9.62
N LEU A 28 -5.16 16.88 -9.06
CA LEU A 28 -5.61 15.94 -8.03
C LEU A 28 -5.62 14.49 -8.55
N LEU A 29 -6.13 14.27 -9.76
CA LEU A 29 -6.13 12.94 -10.40
C LEU A 29 -4.71 12.41 -10.60
N ALA A 30 -3.78 13.26 -11.06
CA ALA A 30 -2.38 12.86 -11.19
C ALA A 30 -1.74 12.47 -9.84
N GLN A 31 -2.05 13.20 -8.77
CA GLN A 31 -1.60 12.86 -7.42
C GLN A 31 -2.16 11.52 -6.94
N LEU A 32 -3.44 11.26 -7.19
CA LEU A 32 -4.08 9.99 -6.83
C LEU A 32 -3.47 8.81 -7.61
N ILE A 33 -3.21 8.97 -8.90
CA ILE A 33 -2.53 7.95 -9.72
C ILE A 33 -1.14 7.65 -9.16
N HIS A 34 -0.37 8.68 -8.80
CA HIS A 34 0.96 8.48 -8.22
C HIS A 34 0.90 7.71 -6.89
N ILE A 35 -0.08 8.01 -6.03
CA ILE A 35 -0.30 7.27 -4.78
C ILE A 35 -0.73 5.82 -5.07
N PHE A 36 -1.58 5.62 -6.08
CA PHE A 36 -2.01 4.29 -6.51
C PHE A 36 -0.83 3.41 -6.94
N PHE A 37 0.13 3.94 -7.70
CA PHE A 37 1.35 3.20 -8.04
C PHE A 37 2.19 2.83 -6.81
N PHE A 38 2.29 3.73 -5.83
CA PHE A 38 2.95 3.44 -4.56
C PHE A 38 2.25 2.32 -3.78
N LEU A 39 0.90 2.31 -3.77
CA LEU A 39 0.09 1.25 -3.16
C LEU A 39 0.28 -0.09 -3.86
N LEU A 40 0.30 -0.10 -5.20
CA LEU A 40 0.57 -1.30 -5.99
C LEU A 40 1.96 -1.87 -5.66
N GLN A 41 2.99 -1.03 -5.64
CA GLN A 41 4.34 -1.46 -5.32
C GLN A 41 4.42 -2.03 -3.89
N GLY A 42 3.76 -1.41 -2.92
CA GLY A 42 3.64 -1.94 -1.56
C GLY A 42 2.97 -3.31 -1.52
N GLN A 43 1.88 -3.49 -2.27
CA GLN A 43 1.18 -4.78 -2.36
C GLN A 43 2.05 -5.87 -3.00
N PHE A 44 2.80 -5.56 -4.06
CA PHE A 44 3.72 -6.54 -4.68
C PHE A 44 4.78 -7.02 -3.69
N VAL A 45 5.34 -6.12 -2.88
CA VAL A 45 6.33 -6.47 -1.85
C VAL A 45 5.72 -7.39 -0.79
N LEU A 46 4.49 -7.13 -0.35
CA LEU A 46 3.77 -7.98 0.59
C LEU A 46 3.48 -9.37 0.01
N ASN A 47 2.95 -9.43 -1.21
CA ASN A 47 2.65 -10.70 -1.88
C ASN A 47 3.92 -11.54 -2.05
N ALA A 48 5.04 -10.93 -2.48
CA ALA A 48 6.31 -11.63 -2.63
C ALA A 48 6.86 -12.15 -1.28
N ASN A 49 6.66 -11.41 -0.19
CA ASN A 49 7.02 -11.87 1.15
C ASN A 49 6.24 -13.12 1.56
N ASP A 50 4.94 -13.12 1.30
CA ASP A 50 4.06 -14.24 1.62
C ASP A 50 4.38 -15.47 0.76
N GLU A 51 4.58 -15.28 -0.55
CA GLU A 51 5.03 -16.34 -1.47
C GLU A 51 6.38 -16.93 -1.04
N PHE A 52 7.32 -16.10 -0.60
CA PHE A 52 8.62 -16.56 -0.13
C PHE A 52 8.51 -17.39 1.16
N ALA A 53 7.67 -16.95 2.10
CA ALA A 53 7.41 -17.71 3.32
C ALA A 53 6.76 -19.07 3.02
N GLU A 54 5.74 -19.09 2.15
CA GLU A 54 5.07 -20.32 1.71
C GLU A 54 6.03 -21.29 1.01
N SER A 55 6.90 -20.78 0.14
CA SER A 55 7.91 -21.59 -0.55
C SER A 55 8.88 -22.27 0.43
N ILE A 56 9.31 -21.55 1.47
CA ILE A 56 10.15 -22.14 2.53
C ILE A 56 9.39 -23.23 3.28
N TYR A 57 8.13 -23.00 3.64
CA TYR A 57 7.29 -24.00 4.33
C TYR A 57 7.12 -25.27 3.50
N ASN A 58 6.94 -25.15 2.18
CA ASN A 58 6.75 -26.27 1.26
C ASN A 58 8.05 -26.99 0.88
N THR A 59 9.21 -26.47 1.27
CA THR A 59 10.50 -27.12 1.03
C THR A 59 10.74 -28.24 2.05
N PHE A 60 11.53 -29.26 1.70
CA PHE A 60 12.02 -30.30 2.62
C PHE A 60 13.04 -29.75 3.64
N TRP A 61 12.70 -28.68 4.36
CA TRP A 61 13.58 -27.95 5.27
C TRP A 61 14.20 -28.88 6.32
N TYR A 62 13.47 -29.90 6.78
CA TYR A 62 13.93 -30.90 7.74
C TYR A 62 15.06 -31.79 7.20
N ASN A 63 15.18 -31.93 5.88
CA ASN A 63 16.21 -32.73 5.22
C ASN A 63 17.41 -31.90 4.73
N THR A 64 17.46 -30.59 5.04
CA THR A 64 18.59 -29.72 4.69
C THR A 64 19.68 -29.73 5.76
N ASN A 65 20.89 -29.25 5.41
CA ASN A 65 21.99 -29.13 6.36
C ASN A 65 21.69 -28.09 7.46
N THR A 66 22.38 -28.18 8.60
CA THR A 66 22.14 -27.32 9.77
C THR A 66 22.28 -25.82 9.48
N ARG A 67 23.21 -25.42 8.61
CA ARG A 67 23.40 -24.00 8.25
C ARG A 67 22.21 -23.49 7.43
N THR A 68 21.75 -24.27 6.46
CA THR A 68 20.57 -23.95 5.64
C THR A 68 19.31 -23.89 6.49
N LYS A 69 19.10 -24.82 7.42
CA LYS A 69 17.98 -24.76 8.39
C LYS A 69 17.97 -23.45 9.18
N LEU A 70 19.13 -23.04 9.70
CA LEU A 70 19.24 -21.78 10.44
C LEU A 70 18.89 -20.57 9.57
N LEU A 71 19.37 -20.55 8.32
CA LEU A 71 19.03 -19.48 7.36
C LEU A 71 17.53 -19.45 7.04
N LEU A 72 16.91 -20.61 6.79
CA LEU A 72 15.47 -20.69 6.53
C LEU A 72 14.66 -20.15 7.72
N VAL A 73 15.02 -20.51 8.95
CA VAL A 73 14.36 -19.99 10.17
C VAL A 73 14.53 -18.49 10.31
N LEU A 74 15.73 -17.95 10.04
CA LEU A 74 15.98 -16.50 10.08
C LEU A 74 15.11 -15.77 9.05
N VAL A 75 15.01 -16.29 7.83
CA VAL A 75 14.19 -15.65 6.80
C VAL A 75 12.71 -15.75 7.15
N LEU A 76 12.22 -16.91 7.60
CA LEU A 76 10.83 -17.07 8.04
C LEU A 76 10.46 -16.10 9.17
N ARG A 77 11.40 -15.88 10.11
CA ARG A 77 11.23 -14.91 11.19
C ARG A 77 11.20 -13.48 10.65
N SER A 78 12.00 -13.16 9.64
CA SER A 78 11.94 -11.85 8.96
C SER A 78 10.62 -11.66 8.20
N CYS A 79 10.12 -12.69 7.51
CA CYS A 79 8.84 -12.65 6.80
C CYS A 79 7.64 -12.51 7.72
N SER A 80 7.75 -13.01 8.96
CA SER A 80 6.71 -12.87 10.00
C SER A 80 6.52 -11.41 10.45
N SER A 81 7.50 -10.55 10.20
CA SER A 81 7.39 -9.09 10.36
C SER A 81 7.38 -8.47 8.97
N ALA A 82 6.26 -8.64 8.24
CA ALA A 82 6.14 -8.24 6.85
C ALA A 82 6.66 -6.81 6.62
N PRO A 83 7.45 -6.58 5.56
CA PRO A 83 7.98 -5.25 5.23
C PRO A 83 6.83 -4.32 4.87
N ASN A 84 6.32 -3.60 5.87
CA ASN A 84 5.27 -2.62 5.69
C ASN A 84 5.89 -1.30 5.22
N LEU A 85 5.75 -1.02 3.94
CA LEU A 85 5.95 0.32 3.39
C LEU A 85 4.92 1.24 4.04
N SER A 86 5.37 2.15 4.91
CA SER A 86 4.49 3.11 5.56
C SER A 86 4.96 4.55 5.32
N ALA A 87 4.01 5.46 5.10
CA ALA A 87 4.28 6.89 5.10
C ALA A 87 4.39 7.40 6.55
N GLY A 88 5.55 7.21 7.18
CA GLY A 88 5.82 7.70 8.54
C GLY A 88 4.90 7.13 9.61
N GLY A 89 4.43 5.89 9.44
CA GLY A 89 3.49 5.23 10.36
C GLY A 89 2.03 5.71 10.26
N LEU A 90 1.73 6.74 9.45
CA LEU A 90 0.38 7.28 9.29
C LEU A 90 -0.46 6.51 8.27
N LEU A 91 0.20 5.85 7.31
CA LEU A 91 -0.48 5.14 6.23
C LEU A 91 0.37 3.92 5.84
N VAL A 92 -0.17 2.72 6.05
CA VAL A 92 0.43 1.48 5.55
C VAL A 92 -0.01 1.31 4.11
N PHE A 93 0.95 1.29 3.20
CA PHE A 93 0.70 1.17 1.77
C PHE A 93 0.37 -0.28 1.41
N ASN A 94 -0.92 -0.63 1.48
CA ASN A 94 -1.45 -1.86 0.92
C ASN A 94 -2.81 -1.59 0.26
N LEU A 95 -3.19 -2.41 -0.72
CA LEU A 95 -4.44 -2.25 -1.45
C LEU A 95 -5.67 -2.53 -0.56
N LYS A 96 -5.50 -3.37 0.46
CA LYS A 96 -6.54 -3.74 1.43
C LYS A 96 -7.07 -2.52 2.21
N ASN A 97 -6.17 -1.67 2.71
CA ASN A 97 -6.52 -0.46 3.44
C ASN A 97 -7.22 0.55 2.52
N PHE A 98 -6.82 0.62 1.24
CA PHE A 98 -7.45 1.49 0.26
C PHE A 98 -8.89 1.03 -0.08
N SER A 99 -9.10 -0.28 -0.24
CA SER A 99 -10.43 -0.82 -0.51
C SER A 99 -11.36 -0.66 0.70
N GLU A 100 -10.87 -0.91 1.91
CA GLU A 100 -11.64 -0.72 3.15
C GLU A 100 -12.10 0.72 3.35
N ALA A 101 -11.22 1.71 3.11
CA ALA A 101 -11.59 3.12 3.18
C ALA A 101 -12.67 3.49 2.16
N SER A 102 -12.58 2.93 0.95
CA SER A 102 -13.56 3.15 -0.12
C SER A 102 -14.92 2.53 0.20
N ILE A 103 -14.93 1.29 0.73
CA ILE A 103 -16.14 0.56 1.12
C ILE A 103 -16.81 1.22 2.33
N SER A 104 -16.05 1.62 3.35
CA SER A 104 -16.60 2.33 4.53
C SER A 104 -17.32 3.61 4.14
N THR A 105 -16.79 4.34 3.16
CA THR A 105 -17.42 5.55 2.64
C THR A 105 -18.74 5.24 1.91
N LEU A 106 -18.84 4.11 1.22
CA LEU A 106 -20.07 3.68 0.55
C LEU A 106 -21.15 3.24 1.55
N ILE A 107 -20.78 2.52 2.60
CA ILE A 107 -21.73 2.04 3.61
C ILE A 107 -22.30 3.19 4.47
N HIS A 108 -21.51 4.23 4.77
CA HIS A 108 -22.00 5.38 5.54
C HIS A 108 -22.91 6.33 4.72
N ASN A 109 -22.94 6.19 3.39
CA ASN A 109 -23.81 6.99 2.51
C ASN A 109 -25.12 6.28 2.12
N TYR A 110 -25.42 5.13 2.74
CA TYR A 110 -26.68 4.40 2.66
C TYR A 110 -27.24 4.14 4.06
#